data_AF-A0A2H0TKY4-F1
#
_entry.id   AF-A0A2H0TKY4-F1
#
_cell.length_a   1.000
_cell.length_b   1.000
_cell.length_c   1.000
_cell.angle_alpha   90.00
_cell.angle_beta   90.00
_cell.angle_gamma   90.00
#
_symmetry.space_group_name_H-M   'P 1'
#
loop_
_entity.id
_entity.type
_entity.pdbx_description
1 polymer ?
#
loop_
_entity_poly.entity_id
_entity_poly.type
_entity_poly.pdbx_seq_one_letter_code
_entity_poly.pdbx_strand_id
1 'polypeptide(L)'
;MCFKKNKRGKVLVLIDWENLSKSVITTFRITERYSELQELNKVIEKIADEVGDIYKVKVFCPLHQASLWGKDFYKLGFFIEFCPPSDDKKGEEEDTTDKILMAYGRKDLEGVRGLTHFCLGSGDQDFIPLLREAKWMGKKTIIIAGSLKSLAKEVIPYADKIYFLFEN
;
A
#
# COMPACT_ATOMS: atom_id res chain seq x y z
N MET A 1 -35.10 2.96 -20.05
CA MET A 1 -34.17 3.15 -18.92
C MET A 1 -32.98 2.23 -19.10
N CYS A 2 -31.83 2.75 -19.53
CA CYS A 2 -30.59 1.97 -19.50
C CYS A 2 -30.09 1.91 -18.06
N PHE A 3 -30.15 0.74 -17.44
CA PHE A 3 -29.43 0.49 -16.19
C PHE A 3 -27.94 0.69 -16.48
N LYS A 4 -27.33 1.77 -15.96
CA LYS A 4 -25.87 1.91 -15.93
C LYS A 4 -25.36 0.71 -15.12
N LYS A 5 -24.74 -0.26 -15.79
CA LYS A 5 -23.86 -1.22 -15.11
C LYS A 5 -22.88 -0.37 -14.30
N ASN A 6 -23.01 -0.37 -12.97
CA ASN A 6 -21.95 0.14 -12.10
C ASN A 6 -20.71 -0.67 -12.44
N LYS A 7 -19.83 -0.12 -13.29
CA LYS A 7 -18.56 -0.77 -13.60
C LYS A 7 -17.78 -0.77 -12.29
N ARG A 8 -17.69 -1.94 -11.65
CA ARG A 8 -16.78 -2.18 -10.54
C ARG A 8 -15.39 -1.65 -10.93
N GLY A 9 -14.76 -0.93 -10.03
CA GLY A 9 -13.42 -0.40 -10.22
C GLY A 9 -12.39 -1.50 -10.30
N LYS A 10 -11.18 -1.15 -10.74
CA LYS A 10 -10.01 -2.02 -10.71
C LYS A 10 -8.93 -1.33 -9.91
N VAL A 11 -8.45 -1.98 -8.86
CA VAL A 11 -7.57 -1.39 -7.83
C VAL A 11 -6.19 -2.04 -7.86
N LEU A 12 -5.14 -1.22 -7.95
CA LEU A 12 -3.76 -1.64 -7.68
C LEU A 12 -3.45 -1.29 -6.24
N VAL A 13 -2.95 -2.25 -5.46
CA VAL A 13 -2.58 -2.03 -4.05
C VAL A 13 -1.07 -2.23 -3.91
N LEU A 14 -0.36 -1.21 -3.44
CA LEU A 14 1.06 -1.25 -3.10
C LEU A 14 1.21 -0.96 -1.62
N ILE A 15 1.82 -1.88 -0.88
CA ILE A 15 1.96 -1.81 0.58
C ILE A 15 3.44 -1.65 0.91
N ASP A 16 3.77 -0.58 1.61
CA ASP A 16 5.03 -0.45 2.31
C ASP A 16 4.87 -1.12 3.69
N TRP A 17 5.31 -2.37 3.77
CA TRP A 17 5.04 -3.19 4.95
C TRP A 17 5.77 -2.69 6.19
N GLU A 18 6.98 -2.20 6.02
CA GLU A 18 7.80 -1.77 7.13
C GLU A 18 7.21 -0.54 7.80
N ASN A 19 6.84 0.48 7.02
CA ASN A 19 6.18 1.67 7.56
C ASN A 19 4.82 1.33 8.18
N LEU A 20 4.03 0.48 7.51
CA LEU A 20 2.71 0.10 7.99
C LEU A 20 2.79 -0.69 9.32
N SER A 21 3.66 -1.70 9.40
CA SER A 21 3.86 -2.51 10.61
C SER A 21 4.45 -1.69 11.76
N LYS A 22 5.52 -0.90 11.52
CA LYS A 22 6.11 -0.02 12.54
C LYS A 22 5.09 0.93 13.14
N SER A 23 4.20 1.48 12.30
CA SER A 23 3.17 2.42 12.75
C SER A 23 2.16 1.79 13.71
N VAL A 24 1.80 0.52 13.50
CA VAL A 24 0.88 -0.22 14.38
C VAL A 24 1.55 -0.56 15.70
N ILE A 25 2.77 -1.13 15.66
CA ILE A 25 3.53 -1.49 16.85
C ILE A 25 3.72 -0.26 17.74
N THR A 26 4.09 0.87 17.15
CA THR A 26 4.34 2.12 17.89
C THR A 26 3.06 2.69 18.50
N THR A 27 1.93 2.63 17.77
CA THR A 27 0.68 3.26 18.20
C THR A 27 -0.07 2.42 19.23
N PHE A 28 -0.19 1.11 19.00
CA PHE A 28 -1.06 0.23 19.77
C PHE A 28 -0.31 -0.72 20.69
N ARG A 29 1.04 -0.73 20.64
CA ARG A 29 1.88 -1.68 21.38
C ARG A 29 1.50 -3.14 21.14
N ILE A 30 0.94 -3.40 19.96
CA ILE A 30 0.61 -4.75 19.53
C ILE A 30 1.92 -5.49 19.31
N THR A 31 2.09 -6.61 20.01
CA THR A 31 3.29 -7.46 19.92
C THR A 31 3.03 -8.70 19.07
N GLU A 32 1.77 -8.97 18.72
CA GLU A 32 1.38 -10.15 17.96
C GLU A 32 1.39 -9.88 16.45
N ARG A 33 2.28 -10.57 15.75
CA ARG A 33 2.39 -10.53 14.29
C ARG A 33 1.05 -10.83 13.58
N TYR A 34 0.27 -11.76 14.12
CA TYR A 34 -0.91 -12.26 13.41
C TYR A 34 -2.02 -11.22 13.26
N SER A 35 -2.13 -10.24 14.15
CA SER A 35 -3.21 -9.24 14.09
C SER A 35 -3.02 -8.22 12.96
N GLU A 36 -1.79 -7.78 12.66
CA GLU A 36 -1.56 -6.72 11.67
C GLU A 36 -1.93 -7.16 10.25
N LEU A 37 -1.47 -8.35 9.86
CA LEU A 37 -1.75 -8.90 8.53
C LEU A 37 -3.23 -9.24 8.35
N GLN A 38 -3.90 -9.69 9.42
CA GLN A 38 -5.34 -9.92 9.38
C GLN A 38 -6.12 -8.62 9.19
N GLU A 39 -5.77 -7.55 9.90
CA GLU A 39 -6.42 -6.26 9.70
C GLU A 39 -6.15 -5.70 8.30
N LEU A 40 -4.91 -5.86 7.78
CA LEU A 40 -4.61 -5.47 6.40
C LEU A 40 -5.50 -6.24 5.41
N ASN A 41 -5.65 -7.56 5.58
CA ASN A 41 -6.50 -8.36 4.70
C ASN A 41 -7.96 -7.91 4.76
N LYS A 42 -8.51 -7.66 5.97
CA LYS A 42 -9.88 -7.14 6.14
C LYS A 42 -10.09 -5.81 5.43
N VAL A 43 -9.11 -4.90 5.51
CA VAL A 43 -9.17 -3.61 4.80
C VAL A 43 -9.16 -3.82 3.29
N ILE A 44 -8.33 -4.73 2.77
CA ILE A 44 -8.28 -5.04 1.33
C ILE A 44 -9.59 -5.67 0.86
N GLU A 45 -10.18 -6.59 1.63
CA GLU A 45 -11.51 -7.17 1.35
C GLU A 45 -12.59 -6.09 1.33
N LYS A 46 -12.58 -5.16 2.30
CA LYS A 46 -13.50 -4.02 2.34
C LYS A 46 -13.35 -3.11 1.12
N ILE A 47 -12.12 -2.84 0.68
CA ILE A 47 -11.87 -2.10 -0.56
C ILE A 47 -12.43 -2.86 -1.77
N ALA A 48 -12.26 -4.18 -1.82
CA ALA A 48 -12.76 -5.00 -2.90
C ALA A 48 -14.30 -4.93 -3.00
N ASP A 49 -14.98 -5.00 -1.86
CA ASP A 49 -16.45 -4.93 -1.78
C ASP A 49 -17.00 -3.56 -2.19
N GLU A 50 -16.37 -2.47 -1.73
CA GLU A 50 -16.85 -1.11 -1.94
C GLU A 50 -16.44 -0.53 -3.31
N VAL A 51 -15.29 -0.94 -3.85
CA VAL A 51 -14.71 -0.36 -5.07
C VAL A 51 -14.83 -1.32 -6.25
N GLY A 52 -14.40 -2.57 -6.10
CA GLY A 52 -14.35 -3.56 -7.17
C GLY A 52 -13.10 -4.44 -7.14
N ASP A 53 -12.70 -4.93 -8.31
CA ASP A 53 -11.70 -5.98 -8.42
C ASP A 53 -10.30 -5.49 -7.99
N ILE A 54 -9.69 -6.21 -7.04
CA ILE A 54 -8.28 -6.03 -6.70
C ILE A 54 -7.45 -6.68 -7.81
N TYR A 55 -6.78 -5.86 -8.61
CA TYR A 55 -5.90 -6.33 -9.68
C TYR A 55 -4.69 -7.07 -9.11
N LYS A 56 -4.05 -6.46 -8.12
CA LYS A 56 -2.86 -6.99 -7.47
C LYS A 56 -2.62 -6.29 -6.14
N VAL A 57 -2.13 -7.05 -5.17
CA VAL A 57 -1.52 -6.54 -3.94
C VAL A 57 -0.03 -6.84 -3.98
N LYS A 58 0.80 -5.81 -3.97
CA LYS A 58 2.26 -5.93 -3.84
C LYS A 58 2.69 -5.42 -2.47
N VAL A 59 3.50 -6.21 -1.78
CA VAL A 59 4.03 -5.89 -0.47
C VAL A 59 5.54 -5.72 -0.60
N PHE A 60 6.01 -4.50 -0.38
CA PHE A 60 7.41 -4.11 -0.45
C PHE A 60 8.01 -4.25 0.95
N CYS A 61 9.06 -5.05 1.08
CA CYS A 61 9.78 -5.20 2.34
C CYS A 61 11.21 -5.72 2.17
N PRO A 62 12.09 -5.47 3.16
CA PRO A 62 13.42 -6.06 3.20
C PRO A 62 13.38 -7.59 3.30
N LEU A 63 14.48 -8.24 2.92
CA LEU A 63 14.60 -9.71 2.87
C LEU A 63 14.28 -10.40 4.19
N HIS A 64 14.70 -9.81 5.32
CA HIS A 64 14.45 -10.39 6.64
C HIS A 64 12.95 -10.40 6.98
N GLN A 65 12.19 -9.35 6.62
CA GLN A 65 10.74 -9.31 6.81
C GLN A 65 10.03 -10.26 5.85
N ALA A 66 10.45 -10.30 4.58
CA ALA A 66 9.91 -11.25 3.62
C ALA A 66 10.11 -12.71 4.08
N SER A 67 11.24 -13.02 4.74
CA SER A 67 11.48 -14.34 5.33
C SER A 67 10.53 -14.64 6.50
N LEU A 68 10.17 -13.63 7.28
CA LEU A 68 9.26 -13.76 8.42
C LEU A 68 7.79 -13.92 7.99
N TRP A 69 7.35 -13.16 6.99
CA TRP A 69 5.94 -13.03 6.62
C TRP A 69 5.56 -13.74 5.31
N GLY A 70 6.56 -14.21 4.56
CA GLY A 70 6.34 -14.60 3.16
C GLY A 70 5.35 -15.74 2.96
N LYS A 71 5.32 -16.70 3.89
CA LYS A 71 4.31 -17.79 3.85
C LYS A 71 2.89 -17.25 3.99
N ASP A 72 2.68 -16.25 4.83
CA ASP A 72 1.35 -15.73 5.10
C ASP A 72 0.89 -14.75 4.01
N PHE A 73 1.80 -13.92 3.49
CA PHE A 73 1.54 -13.14 2.27
C PHE A 73 1.15 -14.03 1.08
N TYR A 74 1.88 -15.13 0.88
CA TYR A 74 1.58 -16.07 -0.20
C TYR A 74 0.18 -16.71 -0.06
N LYS A 75 -0.21 -17.13 1.15
CA LYS A 75 -1.56 -17.68 1.40
C LYS A 75 -2.68 -16.69 1.07
N LEU A 76 -2.44 -15.40 1.27
CA LEU A 76 -3.39 -14.33 0.95
C LEU A 76 -3.34 -13.89 -0.53
N GLY A 77 -2.46 -14.49 -1.33
CA GLY A 77 -2.27 -14.13 -2.74
C GLY A 77 -1.55 -12.80 -2.95
N PHE A 78 -0.83 -12.31 -1.93
CA PHE A 78 -0.03 -11.08 -2.04
C PHE A 78 1.32 -11.38 -2.70
N PHE A 79 1.75 -10.47 -3.57
CA PHE A 79 3.05 -10.55 -4.23
C PHE A 79 4.08 -9.82 -3.37
N ILE A 80 5.17 -10.50 -3.05
CA ILE A 80 6.25 -9.91 -2.27
C ILE A 80 7.26 -9.32 -3.25
N GLU A 81 7.55 -8.03 -3.09
CA GLU A 81 8.63 -7.34 -3.79
C GLU A 81 9.76 -7.11 -2.79
N PHE A 82 10.90 -7.75 -3.05
CA PHE A 82 12.06 -7.63 -2.17
C PHE A 82 12.76 -6.30 -2.38
N CYS A 83 13.01 -5.59 -1.28
CA CYS A 83 13.74 -4.33 -1.25
C CYS A 83 15.10 -4.55 -0.57
N PRO A 84 16.11 -5.08 -1.27
CA PRO A 84 17.43 -5.23 -0.68
C PRO A 84 18.03 -3.84 -0.41
N PRO A 85 18.70 -3.64 0.73
CA PRO A 85 19.44 -2.41 0.96
C PRO A 85 20.51 -2.24 -0.13
N SER A 86 20.89 -0.99 -0.40
CA SER A 86 22.00 -0.67 -1.30
C SER A 86 23.01 0.23 -0.61
N ASP A 87 24.28 0.11 -0.97
CA ASP A 87 25.30 1.03 -0.49
C ASP A 87 25.16 2.38 -1.20
N ASP A 88 25.15 3.46 -0.43
CA ASP A 88 25.23 4.82 -0.95
C ASP A 88 26.65 5.11 -1.48
N LYS A 89 26.87 6.31 -2.03
CA LYS A 89 28.18 6.70 -2.58
C LYS A 89 29.30 6.77 -1.53
N LYS A 90 28.97 6.71 -0.24
CA LYS A 90 29.88 6.72 0.90
C LYS A 90 30.04 5.33 1.54
N GLY A 91 29.32 4.32 1.05
CA GLY A 91 29.33 2.97 1.60
C GLY A 91 28.42 2.79 2.81
N GLU A 92 27.47 3.69 3.03
CA GLU A 92 26.43 3.57 4.07
C GLU A 92 25.20 2.83 3.51
N GLU A 93 24.56 2.01 4.34
CA GLU A 93 23.37 1.23 3.95
C GLU A 93 22.16 2.15 3.76
N GLU A 94 21.62 2.20 2.53
CA GLU A 94 20.44 2.98 2.15
C GLU A 94 19.22 2.06 1.97
N ASP A 95 18.09 2.42 2.59
CA ASP A 95 16.80 1.76 2.36
C ASP A 95 16.30 2.06 0.94
N THR A 96 16.01 1.01 0.19
CA THR A 96 15.58 1.10 -1.22
C THR A 96 14.07 0.96 -1.40
N THR A 97 13.33 0.72 -0.31
CA THR A 97 11.89 0.40 -0.34
C THR A 97 11.10 1.46 -1.09
N ASP A 98 11.27 2.73 -0.72
CA ASP A 98 10.56 3.85 -1.34
C ASP A 98 10.86 3.93 -2.84
N LYS A 99 12.14 3.87 -3.20
CA LYS A 99 12.58 3.96 -4.60
C LYS A 99 12.01 2.82 -5.44
N ILE A 100 12.03 1.60 -4.93
CA ILE A 100 11.51 0.41 -5.61
C ILE A 100 9.99 0.49 -5.73
N LEU A 101 9.28 0.83 -4.66
CA LEU A 101 7.82 1.00 -4.66
C LEU A 101 7.40 2.07 -5.65
N MET A 102 8.06 3.23 -5.64
CA MET A 102 7.83 4.32 -6.59
C MET A 102 8.04 3.87 -8.03
N ALA A 103 9.14 3.16 -8.31
CA ALA A 103 9.44 2.66 -9.66
C ALA A 103 8.37 1.67 -10.17
N TYR A 104 7.96 0.72 -9.33
CA TYR A 104 6.90 -0.22 -9.67
C TYR A 104 5.54 0.44 -9.80
N GLY A 105 5.23 1.38 -8.92
CA GLY A 105 3.98 2.11 -8.94
C GLY A 105 3.77 2.87 -10.23
N ARG A 106 4.77 3.62 -10.68
CA ARG A 106 4.70 4.33 -11.98
C ARG A 106 4.46 3.36 -13.14
N LYS A 107 5.26 2.29 -13.20
CA LYS A 107 5.15 1.27 -14.25
C LYS A 107 3.75 0.64 -14.28
N ASP A 108 3.19 0.29 -13.14
CA ASP A 108 1.87 -0.35 -13.07
C ASP A 108 0.72 0.66 -13.31
N LEU A 109 0.86 1.92 -12.88
CA LEU A 109 -0.11 2.99 -13.18
C LEU A 109 -0.25 3.23 -14.69
N GLU A 110 0.87 3.21 -15.43
CA GLU A 110 0.92 3.39 -16.88
C GLU A 110 0.50 2.12 -17.64
N GLY A 111 0.98 0.96 -17.20
CA GLY A 111 0.84 -0.29 -17.96
C GLY A 111 -0.49 -1.02 -17.78
N VAL A 112 -1.20 -0.81 -16.67
CA VAL A 112 -2.38 -1.62 -16.34
C VAL A 112 -3.65 -1.06 -16.99
N ARG A 113 -4.09 -1.70 -18.08
CA ARG A 113 -5.35 -1.35 -18.75
C ARG A 113 -6.54 -1.46 -17.80
N GLY A 114 -7.37 -0.41 -17.82
CA GLY A 114 -8.62 -0.33 -17.07
C GLY A 114 -8.44 -0.08 -15.57
N LEU A 115 -7.22 0.21 -15.09
CA LEU A 115 -7.00 0.62 -13.71
C LEU A 115 -7.77 1.91 -13.42
N THR A 116 -8.59 1.93 -12.38
CA THR A 116 -9.38 3.10 -11.98
C THR A 116 -8.99 3.65 -10.61
N HIS A 117 -8.41 2.82 -9.76
CA HIS A 117 -7.98 3.20 -8.42
C HIS A 117 -6.53 2.77 -8.17
N PHE A 118 -5.82 3.60 -7.44
CA PHE A 118 -4.51 3.33 -6.87
C PHE A 118 -4.64 3.35 -5.36
N CYS A 119 -4.16 2.30 -4.71
CA CYS A 119 -4.16 2.15 -3.27
C CYS A 119 -2.72 2.05 -2.76
N LEU A 120 -2.37 2.92 -1.83
CA LEU A 120 -1.07 2.94 -1.17
C LEU A 120 -1.25 2.59 0.30
N GLY A 121 -0.61 1.52 0.76
CA GLY A 121 -0.47 1.16 2.16
C GLY A 121 0.76 1.80 2.78
N SER A 122 0.72 3.11 2.96
CA SER A 122 1.70 3.89 3.70
C SER A 122 1.08 5.22 4.13
N GLY A 123 1.52 5.73 5.28
CA GLY A 123 1.20 7.08 5.75
C GLY A 123 2.25 8.13 5.41
N ASP A 124 3.35 7.73 4.75
CA ASP A 124 4.52 8.59 4.51
C ASP A 124 4.27 9.61 3.39
N GLN A 125 4.76 10.84 3.61
CA GLN A 125 4.71 11.94 2.64
C GLN A 125 5.66 11.73 1.45
N ASP A 126 6.66 10.87 1.57
CA ASP A 126 7.64 10.62 0.50
C ASP A 126 6.99 9.98 -0.74
N PHE A 127 5.81 9.39 -0.58
CA PHE A 127 5.00 8.84 -1.67
C PHE A 127 4.02 9.84 -2.33
N ILE A 128 3.95 11.09 -1.86
CA ILE A 128 3.13 12.15 -2.48
C ILE A 128 3.34 12.29 -3.99
N PRO A 129 4.58 12.22 -4.54
CA PRO A 129 4.77 12.32 -5.97
C PRO A 129 4.03 11.23 -6.76
N LEU A 130 3.98 9.99 -6.25
CA LEU A 130 3.26 8.88 -6.88
C LEU A 130 1.74 9.02 -6.75
N LEU A 131 1.25 9.48 -5.60
CA LEU A 131 -0.18 9.79 -5.42
C LEU A 131 -0.63 10.88 -6.38
N ARG A 132 0.17 11.95 -6.54
CA ARG A 132 -0.09 13.02 -7.48
C ARG A 132 -0.14 12.52 -8.92
N GLU A 133 0.82 11.68 -9.30
CA GLU A 133 0.88 11.06 -10.62
C GLU A 133 -0.36 10.20 -10.90
N ALA A 134 -0.78 9.36 -9.94
CA ALA A 134 -2.01 8.59 -10.05
C ALA A 134 -3.24 9.49 -10.28
N LYS A 135 -3.38 10.60 -9.52
CA LYS A 135 -4.49 11.55 -9.71
C LYS A 135 -4.43 12.25 -11.06
N TRP A 136 -3.23 12.65 -11.52
CA TRP A 136 -3.05 13.28 -12.84
C TRP A 136 -3.45 12.34 -13.98
N MET A 137 -3.26 11.03 -13.81
CA MET A 137 -3.73 9.99 -14.73
C MET A 137 -5.22 9.65 -14.58
N GLY A 138 -5.96 10.45 -13.79
CA GLY A 138 -7.39 10.28 -13.56
C GLY A 138 -7.76 9.09 -12.67
N LYS A 139 -6.80 8.55 -11.90
CA LYS A 139 -7.08 7.49 -10.93
C LYS A 139 -7.60 8.09 -9.64
N LYS A 140 -8.55 7.40 -9.02
CA LYS A 140 -8.88 7.64 -7.62
C LYS A 140 -7.80 7.02 -6.73
N THR A 141 -7.60 7.61 -5.58
CA THR A 141 -6.47 7.34 -4.68
C THR A 141 -7.02 6.91 -3.33
N ILE A 142 -6.52 5.78 -2.83
CA ILE A 142 -6.92 5.18 -1.56
C ILE A 142 -5.66 5.05 -0.71
N ILE A 143 -5.72 5.46 0.55
CA ILE A 143 -4.62 5.29 1.50
C ILE A 143 -5.03 4.26 2.55
N ILE A 144 -4.13 3.33 2.86
CA ILE A 144 -4.20 2.48 4.05
C ILE A 144 -3.08 2.93 5.00
N ALA A 145 -3.45 3.37 6.19
CA ALA A 145 -2.51 3.77 7.24
C ALA A 145 -2.68 2.90 8.49
N GLY A 146 -1.66 2.77 9.34
CA GLY A 146 -1.79 2.01 10.58
C GLY A 146 -2.75 2.69 11.55
N SER A 147 -2.66 4.03 11.68
CA SER A 147 -3.56 4.86 12.46
C SER A 147 -3.61 6.30 11.94
N LEU A 148 -4.49 7.14 12.51
CA LEU A 148 -4.50 8.57 12.23
C LEU A 148 -3.18 9.26 12.61
N LYS A 149 -2.47 8.77 13.64
CA LYS A 149 -1.21 9.37 14.12
C LYS A 149 -0.04 9.13 13.17
N SER A 150 -0.06 8.03 12.42
CA SER A 150 1.00 7.67 11.48
C SER A 150 0.77 8.22 10.07
N LEU A 151 -0.37 8.88 9.84
CA LEU A 151 -0.70 9.46 8.55
C LEU A 151 -0.16 10.90 8.50
N ALA A 152 0.79 11.16 7.61
CA ALA A 152 1.26 12.51 7.34
C ALA A 152 0.10 13.37 6.83
N LYS A 153 -0.04 14.59 7.36
CA LYS A 153 -1.15 15.51 7.02
C LYS A 153 -1.11 15.90 5.55
N GLU A 154 0.10 15.95 4.99
CA GLU A 154 0.44 16.28 3.62
C GLU A 154 -0.10 15.23 2.63
N VAL A 155 -0.33 13.99 3.08
CA VAL A 155 -0.90 12.90 2.26
C VAL A 155 -2.40 13.04 2.10
N ILE A 156 -3.10 13.58 3.11
CA ILE A 156 -4.59 13.65 3.17
C ILE A 156 -5.20 14.31 1.92
N PRO A 157 -4.71 15.47 1.41
CA PRO A 157 -5.27 16.10 0.21
C PRO A 157 -5.20 15.23 -1.05
N TYR A 158 -4.29 14.26 -1.06
CA TYR A 158 -4.11 13.34 -2.18
C TYR A 158 -4.93 12.07 -2.04
N ALA A 159 -5.67 11.87 -0.95
CA ALA A 159 -6.51 10.70 -0.76
C ALA A 159 -7.97 10.99 -1.09
N ASP A 160 -8.58 10.18 -1.96
CA ASP A 160 -10.04 10.20 -2.14
C ASP A 160 -10.76 9.32 -1.09
N LYS A 161 -10.03 8.36 -0.50
CA LYS A 161 -10.49 7.56 0.63
C LYS A 161 -9.31 7.12 1.50
N ILE A 162 -9.53 7.02 2.80
CA ILE A 162 -8.53 6.57 3.77
C ILE A 162 -9.14 5.44 4.59
N TYR A 163 -8.37 4.37 4.79
CA TYR A 163 -8.66 3.28 5.72
C TYR A 163 -7.56 3.21 6.76
N PHE A 164 -7.94 2.84 7.98
CA PHE A 164 -6.99 2.56 9.05
C PHE A 164 -7.00 1.06 9.33
N LEU A 165 -5.82 0.49 9.58
CA LEU A 165 -5.73 -0.90 10.05
C LEU A 165 -6.40 -1.04 11.42
N PHE A 166 -6.19 -0.06 12.29
CA PHE A 166 -6.78 -0.02 13.62
C PHE A 166 -7.41 1.35 13.84
N GLU A 167 -8.70 1.36 14.14
CA GLU A 167 -9.41 2.55 14.59
C GLU A 167 -9.09 2.78 16.07
N ASN A 168 -8.69 4.00 16.44
CA ASN A 168 -8.59 4.42 17.85
C ASN A 168 -9.95 4.93 18.31
#